data_AF-A0A8H4TM15-F1
#
_entry.id   AF-A0A8H4TM15-F1
#
_cell.length_a   1.000
_cell.length_b   1.000
_cell.length_c   1.000
_cell.angle_alpha   90.00
_cell.angle_beta   90.00
_cell.angle_gamma   90.00
#
_symmetry.space_group_name_H-M   'P 1'
#
loop_
_entity.id
_entity.type
_entity.pdbx_description
1 polymer ?
#
loop_
_entity_poly.entity_id
_entity_poly.type
_entity_poly.pdbx_seq_one_letter_code
_entity_poly.pdbx_strand_id
1 'polypeptide(L)'
;MSIIDPMTPGSSHHASLDQPITSQTGVMSNESHAIQTAFRAGKEYVVPWESQEEQRIEQAMQDLGSYLSDLDHSLSYEGTDKKVVWRKSCWFASQGIGHPFLDSETDIAKFDGDLKDGLTGLQALHDVRTRESAHCLKSALDSALVTTSMAVGIDPELVQRCTVRYRAIKYTPHAGAPGGIGLHPDGNLLSALITNGPGLRVYDLDGTVRFPGHKGTIMMGGSTLYRWANEFIPTFHDVDISGNEVKVSIVAFFNFPDMETIPRTLRAGGDNFFHDIRRIKEDDKLPSGELSALWDVIIKNHQLSLPPVLAKKFSAMSQPKKIKAVFFDFMGTCLDWHSSVVQALPPAIPEAEASKLALEWRRRYFIANSERLAQKLEPEDIDETLIRVLDNVLQDSPEYKQHFDTLIKQQLITTWHSQPAWPEVRKAVQSIREDLGLEVFVHANGTTRLQLDLTRFAGLNFNMLFSSQLLGTYKPDPEAYNKALRLVKLKPEEVVLVAAHAYDLRGAQNVGIKTIYIHRWTDDVDEDMEKVKGEFGAFLEGMEELPATIERMQS
;
A
#
# COMPACT_ATOMS: atom_id res chain seq x y z
N MET A 1 77.90 1.66 -6.27
CA MET A 1 78.31 0.26 -6.39
C MET A 1 78.39 -0.30 -4.96
N SER A 2 77.67 -1.42 -4.69
CA SER A 2 77.59 -2.25 -3.46
C SER A 2 77.27 -1.55 -2.12
N ILE A 3 76.14 -1.78 -1.45
CA ILE A 3 75.71 -2.99 -0.68
C ILE A 3 76.61 -3.27 0.52
N ILE A 4 76.05 -3.24 1.75
CA ILE A 4 76.03 -4.31 2.78
C ILE A 4 75.06 -3.89 3.91
N ASP A 5 74.41 -4.92 4.47
CA ASP A 5 73.18 -5.03 5.27
C ASP A 5 73.53 -5.18 6.79
N PRO A 6 72.70 -5.76 7.69
CA PRO A 6 71.82 -5.12 8.68
C PRO A 6 72.20 -5.35 10.17
N MET A 7 71.50 -4.71 11.11
CA MET A 7 71.51 -5.04 12.55
C MET A 7 70.07 -5.03 13.11
N THR A 8 69.65 -6.14 13.71
CA THR A 8 68.41 -6.33 14.50
C THR A 8 68.75 -6.41 16.02
N PRO A 9 67.81 -6.74 16.96
CA PRO A 9 66.89 -5.83 17.64
C PRO A 9 67.02 -5.86 19.19
N GLY A 10 66.46 -4.86 19.89
CA GLY A 10 66.46 -4.78 21.36
C GLY A 10 65.06 -4.69 21.97
N SER A 11 64.60 -5.81 22.52
CA SER A 11 63.61 -6.05 23.59
C SER A 11 62.67 -4.92 24.06
N SER A 12 61.35 -5.14 23.91
CA SER A 12 60.32 -4.53 24.77
C SER A 12 59.50 -5.62 25.47
N HIS A 13 59.40 -5.48 26.79
CA HIS A 13 58.77 -6.38 27.74
C HIS A 13 57.28 -6.65 27.46
N HIS A 14 56.92 -7.93 27.42
CA HIS A 14 55.56 -8.41 27.69
C HIS A 14 55.21 -8.16 29.16
N ALA A 15 54.13 -7.41 29.40
CA ALA A 15 53.45 -7.40 30.70
C ALA A 15 52.10 -8.12 30.54
N SER A 16 51.92 -9.09 31.43
CA SER A 16 50.85 -10.08 31.51
C SER A 16 49.47 -9.45 31.74
N LEU A 17 48.51 -9.84 30.91
CA LEU A 17 47.09 -9.85 31.24
C LEU A 17 46.87 -10.95 32.27
N ASP A 18 46.71 -10.59 33.54
CA ASP A 18 46.04 -11.42 34.55
C ASP A 18 45.89 -10.63 35.86
N GLN A 19 44.80 -9.86 35.97
CA GLN A 19 44.15 -9.63 37.26
C GLN A 19 42.63 -9.64 37.07
N PRO A 20 41.88 -10.38 37.90
CA PRO A 20 40.44 -10.47 37.78
C PRO A 20 39.79 -9.15 38.21
N ILE A 21 39.07 -8.51 37.29
CA ILE A 21 38.15 -7.43 37.62
C ILE A 21 37.03 -8.05 38.45
N THR A 22 37.12 -7.85 39.76
CA THR A 22 36.08 -8.16 40.73
C THR A 22 34.76 -7.52 40.31
N SER A 23 33.73 -8.36 40.27
CA SER A 23 32.32 -8.04 40.06
C SER A 23 31.88 -6.79 40.84
N GLN A 24 31.76 -5.65 40.15
CA GLN A 24 30.85 -4.59 40.58
C GLN A 24 29.49 -4.87 39.93
N THR A 25 28.59 -5.48 40.70
CA THR A 25 27.15 -5.38 40.46
C THR A 25 26.78 -3.90 40.55
N GLY A 26 26.77 -3.23 39.40
CA GLY A 26 26.66 -1.78 39.29
C GLY A 26 25.28 -1.27 39.67
N VAL A 27 25.26 -0.29 40.57
CA VAL A 27 24.11 0.61 40.75
C VAL A 27 23.89 1.30 39.39
N MET A 28 22.77 1.04 38.73
CA MET A 28 22.42 1.75 37.49
C MET A 28 22.33 3.26 37.76
N SER A 29 22.84 4.10 36.85
CA SER A 29 22.65 5.55 36.94
C SER A 29 21.15 5.89 36.86
N ASN A 30 20.73 6.98 37.50
CA ASN A 30 19.33 7.46 37.46
C ASN A 30 18.83 7.66 36.01
N GLU A 31 19.72 8.10 35.12
CA GLU A 31 19.43 8.27 33.69
C GLU A 31 19.18 6.94 32.98
N SER A 32 20.05 5.94 33.20
CA SER A 32 19.88 4.60 32.64
C SER A 32 18.54 3.97 33.07
N HIS A 33 18.15 4.17 34.32
CA HIS A 33 16.85 3.72 34.83
C HIS A 33 15.66 4.44 34.17
N ALA A 34 15.78 5.76 33.95
CA ALA A 34 14.74 6.55 33.29
C ALA A 34 14.55 6.12 31.82
N ILE A 35 15.65 5.89 31.10
CA ILE A 35 15.64 5.35 29.74
C ILE A 35 14.90 4.01 29.72
N GLN A 36 15.35 3.02 30.49
CA GLN A 36 14.70 1.71 30.49
C GLN A 36 13.21 1.80 30.82
N THR A 37 12.83 2.65 31.78
CA THR A 37 11.42 2.86 32.15
C THR A 37 10.59 3.39 30.98
N ALA A 38 11.12 4.36 30.23
CA ALA A 38 10.45 4.88 29.03
C ALA A 38 10.28 3.80 27.96
N PHE A 39 11.37 3.11 27.59
CA PHE A 39 11.34 2.10 26.52
C PHE A 39 10.50 0.86 26.87
N ARG A 40 10.45 0.42 28.14
CA ARG A 40 9.53 -0.65 28.59
C ARG A 40 8.06 -0.25 28.46
N ALA A 41 7.77 1.04 28.56
CA ALA A 41 6.43 1.58 28.39
C ALA A 41 6.09 1.97 26.94
N GLY A 42 6.97 1.68 25.97
CA GLY A 42 6.78 2.06 24.56
C GLY A 42 6.94 3.56 24.29
N LYS A 43 7.65 4.26 25.19
CA LYS A 43 7.80 5.71 25.15
C LYS A 43 9.16 6.11 24.61
N GLU A 44 9.18 7.30 24.03
CA GLU A 44 10.39 8.03 23.70
C GLU A 44 11.10 8.54 24.97
N TYR A 45 12.40 8.78 24.86
CA TYR A 45 13.19 9.47 25.87
C TYR A 45 13.95 10.62 25.24
N VAL A 46 13.95 11.80 25.87
CA VAL A 46 14.69 12.97 25.36
C VAL A 46 16.00 13.08 26.13
N VAL A 47 17.12 12.80 25.44
CA VAL A 47 18.46 13.03 25.99
C VAL A 47 18.74 14.53 25.90
N PRO A 48 18.90 15.23 27.05
CA PRO A 48 19.11 16.67 27.04
C PRO A 48 20.50 17.03 26.50
N TRP A 49 20.62 18.18 25.86
CA TRP A 49 21.92 18.76 25.50
C TRP A 49 22.43 19.66 26.63
N GLU A 50 23.75 19.80 26.74
CA GLU A 50 24.31 20.86 27.58
C GLU A 50 24.05 22.24 26.95
N SER A 51 23.97 23.30 27.76
CA SER A 51 23.64 24.66 27.27
C SER A 51 24.61 25.18 26.19
N GLN A 52 25.88 24.75 26.20
CA GLN A 52 26.86 25.11 25.17
C GLN A 52 26.68 24.32 23.87
N GLU A 53 26.14 23.09 23.96
CA GLU A 53 25.86 22.23 22.81
C GLU A 53 24.59 22.68 22.08
N GLU A 54 23.57 23.12 22.83
CA GLU A 54 22.28 23.57 22.27
C GLU A 54 22.47 24.64 21.19
N GLN A 55 23.27 25.68 21.46
CA GLN A 55 23.53 26.75 20.48
C GLN A 55 24.23 26.23 19.21
N ARG A 56 25.15 25.28 19.36
CA ARG A 56 25.87 24.70 18.21
C ARG A 56 24.94 23.83 17.36
N ILE A 57 24.09 23.05 18.02
CA ILE A 57 23.11 22.18 17.37
C ILE A 57 22.05 23.01 16.65
N GLU A 58 21.54 24.08 17.27
CA GLU A 58 20.61 25.01 16.64
C GLU A 58 21.20 25.64 15.38
N GLN A 59 22.46 26.11 15.44
CA GLN A 59 23.15 26.64 14.27
C GLN A 59 23.35 25.59 13.18
N ALA A 60 23.76 24.37 13.55
CA ALA A 60 23.96 23.28 12.62
C ALA A 60 22.65 22.86 11.91
N MET A 61 21.52 22.86 12.63
CA MET A 61 20.20 22.61 12.06
C MET A 61 19.78 23.69 11.05
N GLN A 62 20.12 24.95 11.31
CA GLN A 62 19.86 26.06 10.37
C GLN A 62 20.68 25.92 9.09
N ASP A 63 21.96 25.58 9.21
CA ASP A 63 22.88 25.40 8.09
C ASP A 63 22.43 24.24 7.20
N LEU A 64 22.13 23.09 7.82
CA LEU A 64 21.59 21.93 7.11
C LEU A 64 20.22 22.23 6.47
N GLY A 65 19.34 22.94 7.18
CA GLY A 65 18.05 23.39 6.66
C GLY A 65 18.16 24.36 5.49
N SER A 66 19.23 25.15 5.44
CA SER A 66 19.56 26.05 4.33
C SER A 66 19.98 25.24 3.11
N TYR A 67 20.96 24.33 3.27
CA TYR A 67 21.41 23.41 2.21
C TYR A 67 20.24 22.64 1.58
N LEU A 68 19.37 22.04 2.41
CA LEU A 68 18.21 21.30 1.93
C LEU A 68 17.24 22.16 1.11
N SER A 69 17.24 23.49 1.26
CA SER A 69 16.36 24.39 0.48
C SER A 69 16.69 24.38 -1.00
N ASP A 70 17.95 24.12 -1.36
CA ASP A 70 18.44 24.23 -2.73
C ASP A 70 18.23 22.94 -3.52
N LEU A 71 17.80 21.86 -2.84
CA LEU A 71 17.49 20.58 -3.46
C LEU A 71 16.13 20.60 -4.16
N ASP A 72 15.97 19.75 -5.17
CA ASP A 72 14.68 19.52 -5.81
C ASP A 72 13.69 18.86 -4.83
N HIS A 73 12.42 19.25 -4.94
CA HIS A 73 11.36 18.62 -4.17
C HIS A 73 11.11 17.20 -4.69
N SER A 74 11.09 16.22 -3.79
CA SER A 74 10.52 14.91 -4.08
C SER A 74 9.13 14.81 -3.45
N LEU A 75 8.16 14.36 -4.24
CA LEU A 75 6.84 14.04 -3.72
C LEU A 75 6.98 12.74 -2.95
N SER A 76 6.78 12.78 -1.64
CA SER A 76 6.80 11.59 -0.81
C SER A 76 5.38 11.05 -0.69
N TYR A 77 5.16 9.83 -1.17
CA TYR A 77 4.04 9.00 -0.75
C TYR A 77 4.57 8.04 0.30
N GLU A 78 4.24 8.25 1.58
CA GLU A 78 4.64 7.31 2.63
C GLU A 78 3.58 7.25 3.73
N GLY A 79 2.88 6.11 3.80
CA GLY A 79 1.96 5.78 4.87
C GLY A 79 0.55 5.37 4.41
N THR A 80 -0.09 4.49 5.19
CA THR A 80 -1.48 4.05 5.03
C THR A 80 -2.52 5.17 5.24
N ASP A 81 -2.08 6.34 5.69
CA ASP A 81 -2.89 7.55 5.90
C ASP A 81 -2.92 8.48 4.67
N LYS A 82 -2.21 8.14 3.57
CA LYS A 82 -2.20 8.89 2.30
C LYS A 82 -1.87 10.39 2.48
N LYS A 83 -1.20 10.80 3.56
CA LYS A 83 -0.77 12.19 3.74
C LYS A 83 0.29 12.52 2.69
N VAL A 84 0.10 13.64 2.00
CA VAL A 84 1.02 14.12 0.96
C VAL A 84 1.90 15.20 1.55
N VAL A 85 3.21 14.99 1.49
CA VAL A 85 4.22 15.96 1.91
C VAL A 85 5.27 16.13 0.82
N TRP A 86 5.65 17.38 0.55
CA TRP A 86 6.87 17.65 -0.17
C TRP A 86 8.03 17.52 0.79
N ARG A 87 8.97 16.63 0.49
CA ARG A 87 10.22 16.52 1.24
C ARG A 87 11.39 16.90 0.36
N LYS A 88 12.38 17.53 0.99
CA LYS A 88 13.74 17.63 0.47
C LYS A 88 14.62 16.86 1.45
N SER A 89 15.31 15.84 0.97
CA SER A 89 16.13 14.98 1.85
C SER A 89 17.49 14.68 1.25
N CYS A 90 18.44 14.42 2.13
CA CYS A 90 19.70 13.78 1.79
C CYS A 90 20.05 12.73 2.84
N TRP A 91 20.79 11.70 2.42
CA TRP A 91 21.24 10.63 3.29
C TRP A 91 22.74 10.67 3.49
N PHE A 92 23.15 10.39 4.71
CA PHE A 92 24.53 10.14 5.09
C PHE A 92 24.64 8.73 5.66
N ALA A 93 25.81 8.14 5.58
CA ALA A 93 26.08 6.82 6.15
C ALA A 93 27.41 6.83 6.87
N SER A 94 27.56 5.96 7.85
CA SER A 94 28.82 5.71 8.55
C SER A 94 28.97 4.21 8.83
N GLN A 95 30.21 3.73 8.88
CA GLN A 95 30.48 2.34 9.23
C GLN A 95 30.00 1.97 10.63
N GLY A 96 29.84 2.97 11.51
CA GLY A 96 29.32 2.80 12.86
C GLY A 96 29.32 4.11 13.66
N ILE A 97 28.99 4.01 14.94
CA ILE A 97 29.05 5.15 15.87
C ILE A 97 30.48 5.66 15.98
N GLY A 98 30.67 6.98 15.95
CA GLY A 98 31.99 7.62 16.07
C GLY A 98 32.88 7.54 14.83
N HIS A 99 32.53 6.72 13.83
CA HIS A 99 33.21 6.72 12.53
C HIS A 99 32.85 7.99 11.73
N PRO A 100 33.72 8.45 10.81
CA PRO A 100 33.38 9.53 9.89
C PRO A 100 32.21 9.13 8.98
N PHE A 101 31.61 10.12 8.33
CA PHE A 101 30.71 9.82 7.22
C PHE A 101 31.48 9.15 6.07
N LEU A 102 30.80 8.26 5.35
CA LEU A 102 31.31 7.71 4.11
C LEU A 102 31.43 8.83 3.07
N ASP A 103 32.55 8.86 2.36
CA ASP A 103 32.95 9.91 1.43
C ASP A 103 33.10 9.40 -0.02
N SER A 104 32.61 8.18 -0.29
CA SER A 104 32.67 7.57 -1.62
C SER A 104 31.33 6.98 -2.04
N GLU A 105 30.98 7.11 -3.32
CA GLU A 105 29.76 6.52 -3.90
C GLU A 105 29.74 5.00 -3.73
N THR A 106 30.90 4.35 -3.91
CA THR A 106 31.08 2.89 -3.77
C THR A 106 30.73 2.41 -2.35
N ASP A 107 31.10 3.17 -1.32
CA ASP A 107 30.81 2.80 0.05
C ASP A 107 29.37 3.11 0.44
N ILE A 108 28.81 4.21 -0.06
CA ILE A 108 27.38 4.54 0.12
C ILE A 108 26.49 3.49 -0.55
N ALA A 109 26.86 3.00 -1.74
CA ALA A 109 26.12 1.97 -2.48
C ALA A 109 26.05 0.61 -1.77
N LYS A 110 26.91 0.35 -0.77
CA LYS A 110 26.86 -0.86 0.06
C LYS A 110 25.70 -0.84 1.07
N PHE A 111 25.06 0.31 1.28
CA PHE A 111 23.92 0.46 2.18
C PHE A 111 22.64 0.43 1.35
N ASP A 112 21.66 -0.40 1.77
CA ASP A 112 20.35 -0.58 1.11
C ASP A 112 19.44 0.65 1.32
N GLY A 113 19.83 1.77 0.74
CA GLY A 113 19.12 3.05 0.74
C GLY A 113 19.00 3.61 -0.67
N ASP A 114 18.05 4.52 -0.86
CA ASP A 114 17.84 5.22 -2.14
C ASP A 114 19.14 5.91 -2.58
N LEU A 115 19.83 5.30 -3.56
CA LEU A 115 21.15 5.73 -4.04
C LEU A 115 21.13 7.20 -4.47
N LYS A 116 19.99 7.68 -4.99
CA LYS A 116 19.81 9.08 -5.41
C LYS A 116 19.97 10.04 -4.23
N ASP A 117 19.35 9.75 -3.09
CA ASP A 117 19.45 10.65 -1.94
C ASP A 117 20.81 10.53 -1.22
N GLY A 118 21.49 9.37 -1.34
CA GLY A 118 22.85 9.17 -0.83
C GLY A 118 23.90 10.04 -1.55
N LEU A 119 23.78 10.17 -2.87
CA LEU A 119 24.63 11.07 -3.66
C LEU A 119 24.45 12.55 -3.26
N THR A 120 23.22 12.96 -2.95
CA THR A 120 22.92 14.31 -2.47
C THR A 120 23.55 14.60 -1.11
N GLY A 121 23.67 13.59 -0.24
CA GLY A 121 24.38 13.74 1.03
C GLY A 121 25.89 13.80 0.86
N LEU A 122 26.45 13.02 -0.06
CA LEU A 122 27.87 13.11 -0.42
C LEU A 122 28.23 14.51 -0.92
N GLN A 123 27.39 15.10 -1.78
CA GLN A 123 27.55 16.49 -2.23
C GLN A 123 27.50 17.50 -1.07
N ALA A 124 26.64 17.27 -0.08
CA ALA A 124 26.54 18.12 1.11
C ALA A 124 27.87 18.14 1.90
N LEU A 125 28.60 17.02 1.92
CA LEU A 125 29.89 16.91 2.59
C LEU A 125 31.03 17.63 1.85
N HIS A 126 30.83 18.06 0.60
CA HIS A 126 31.81 18.90 -0.11
C HIS A 126 31.74 20.37 0.30
N ASP A 127 30.59 20.84 0.80
CA ASP A 127 30.47 22.17 1.38
C ASP A 127 31.00 22.18 2.82
N VAL A 128 32.01 23.02 3.11
CA VAL A 128 32.72 23.01 4.39
C VAL A 128 31.77 23.28 5.56
N ARG A 129 30.87 24.26 5.42
CA ARG A 129 29.93 24.68 6.46
C ARG A 129 28.89 23.59 6.74
N THR A 130 28.31 23.03 5.69
CA THR A 130 27.33 21.94 5.78
C THR A 130 27.96 20.67 6.35
N ARG A 131 29.19 20.35 5.94
CA ARG A 131 29.97 19.23 6.50
C ARG A 131 30.22 19.39 8.00
N GLU A 132 30.70 20.55 8.44
CA GLU A 132 30.95 20.80 9.87
C GLU A 132 29.65 20.71 10.70
N SER A 133 28.57 21.26 10.18
CA SER A 133 27.24 21.17 10.78
C SER A 133 26.72 19.73 10.84
N ALA A 134 26.86 18.97 9.76
CA ALA A 134 26.47 17.55 9.71
C ALA A 134 27.27 16.72 10.73
N HIS A 135 28.57 16.98 10.90
CA HIS A 135 29.38 16.32 11.92
C HIS A 135 28.98 16.72 13.35
N CYS A 136 28.63 17.98 13.58
CA CYS A 136 28.11 18.43 14.87
C CYS A 136 26.82 17.68 15.25
N LEU A 137 25.88 17.58 14.31
CA LEU A 137 24.63 16.85 14.50
C LEU A 137 24.86 15.34 14.68
N LYS A 138 25.77 14.76 13.88
CA LYS A 138 26.18 13.36 14.02
C LYS A 138 26.70 13.07 15.42
N SER A 139 27.57 13.93 15.96
CA SER A 139 28.13 13.75 17.30
C SER A 139 27.06 13.70 18.39
N ALA A 140 26.04 14.58 18.29
CA ALA A 140 24.93 14.59 19.24
C ALA A 140 24.03 13.35 19.13
N LEU A 141 23.77 12.89 17.90
CA LEU A 141 23.01 11.65 17.64
C LEU A 141 23.77 10.42 18.13
N ASP A 142 25.06 10.31 17.82
CA ASP A 142 25.94 9.21 18.21
C ASP A 142 26.07 9.09 19.72
N SER A 143 26.25 10.21 20.43
CA SER A 143 26.31 10.25 21.89
C SER A 143 25.01 9.69 22.51
N ALA A 144 23.85 10.16 22.04
CA ALA A 144 22.56 9.68 22.52
C ALA A 144 22.31 8.20 22.20
N LEU A 145 22.77 7.71 21.04
CA LEU A 145 22.73 6.30 20.67
C LEU A 145 23.59 5.45 21.60
N VAL A 146 24.80 5.87 21.95
CA VAL A 146 25.66 5.15 22.91
C VAL A 146 24.99 5.07 24.28
N THR A 147 24.59 6.23 24.83
CA THR A 147 23.95 6.31 26.15
C THR A 147 22.72 5.41 26.22
N THR A 148 21.86 5.47 25.21
CA THR A 148 20.64 4.67 25.15
C THR A 148 20.96 3.19 24.97
N SER A 149 21.91 2.83 24.10
CA SER A 149 22.30 1.45 23.84
C SER A 149 22.81 0.76 25.10
N MET A 150 23.67 1.44 25.86
CA MET A 150 24.16 0.95 27.15
C MET A 150 23.03 0.82 28.17
N ALA A 151 22.10 1.78 28.21
CA ALA A 151 20.97 1.74 29.13
C ALA A 151 20.01 0.58 28.83
N VAL A 152 19.76 0.25 27.57
CA VAL A 152 18.90 -0.90 27.18
C VAL A 152 19.67 -2.23 27.16
N GLY A 153 20.94 -2.24 27.59
CA GLY A 153 21.73 -3.45 27.79
C GLY A 153 22.33 -4.05 26.51
N ILE A 154 22.52 -3.27 25.46
CA ILE A 154 23.25 -3.71 24.26
C ILE A 154 24.74 -3.75 24.60
N ASP A 155 25.37 -4.89 24.29
CA ASP A 155 26.79 -5.10 24.54
C ASP A 155 27.66 -4.08 23.78
N PRO A 156 28.68 -3.46 24.41
CA PRO A 156 29.54 -2.48 23.75
C PRO A 156 30.25 -2.99 22.49
N GLU A 157 30.65 -4.26 22.44
CA GLU A 157 31.26 -4.85 21.22
C GLU A 157 30.22 -4.96 20.10
N LEU A 158 28.97 -5.26 20.45
CA LEU A 158 27.87 -5.30 19.48
C LEU A 158 27.55 -3.89 18.97
N VAL A 159 27.55 -2.88 19.83
CA VAL A 159 27.37 -1.46 19.44
C VAL A 159 28.41 -1.04 18.40
N GLN A 160 29.67 -1.45 18.55
CA GLN A 160 30.75 -1.12 17.60
C GLN A 160 30.57 -1.78 16.22
N ARG A 161 29.82 -2.89 16.15
CA ARG A 161 29.55 -3.59 14.89
C ARG A 161 28.28 -3.10 14.21
N CYS A 162 27.43 -2.35 14.90
CA CYS A 162 26.20 -1.81 14.34
C CYS A 162 26.49 -0.69 13.33
N THR A 163 25.60 -0.58 12.35
CA THR A 163 25.67 0.48 11.34
C THR A 163 24.72 1.63 11.70
N VAL A 164 25.08 2.84 11.25
CA VAL A 164 24.21 4.01 11.42
C VAL A 164 24.01 4.68 10.07
N ARG A 165 22.74 4.86 9.70
CA ARG A 165 22.35 5.71 8.57
C ARG A 165 21.71 6.97 9.10
N TYR A 166 22.00 8.10 8.48
CA TYR A 166 21.45 9.39 8.88
C TYR A 166 20.65 9.95 7.73
N ARG A 167 19.47 10.50 8.02
CA ARG A 167 18.64 11.17 7.02
C ARG A 167 18.28 12.55 7.50
N ALA A 168 18.70 13.55 6.74
CA ALA A 168 18.26 14.92 6.92
C ALA A 168 17.04 15.18 6.04
N ILE A 169 16.01 15.81 6.59
CA ILE A 169 14.73 16.02 5.93
C ILE A 169 14.25 17.43 6.23
N LYS A 170 13.85 18.13 5.17
CA LYS A 170 13.11 19.39 5.23
C LYS A 170 11.69 19.15 4.72
N TYR A 171 10.72 19.37 5.59
CA TYR A 171 9.32 19.17 5.31
C TYR A 171 8.67 20.47 4.83
N THR A 172 7.89 20.38 3.75
CA THR A 172 7.07 21.49 3.25
C THR A 172 5.63 20.98 3.02
N PRO A 173 4.59 21.65 3.57
CA PRO A 173 3.21 21.29 3.33
C PRO A 173 2.84 21.33 1.84
N HIS A 174 1.97 20.42 1.40
CA HIS A 174 1.46 20.40 0.02
C HIS A 174 0.16 21.19 -0.09
N ALA A 175 0.17 22.31 -0.83
CA ALA A 175 -1.02 23.00 -1.38
C ALA A 175 -2.22 23.19 -0.41
N GLY A 176 -1.95 23.55 0.86
CA GLY A 176 -3.01 23.80 1.86
C GLY A 176 -3.66 22.56 2.48
N ALA A 177 -3.19 21.35 2.14
CA ALA A 177 -3.59 20.11 2.79
C ALA A 177 -2.77 19.87 4.08
N PRO A 178 -3.34 19.28 5.14
CA PRO A 178 -2.57 18.82 6.29
C PRO A 178 -1.58 17.74 5.83
N GLY A 179 -0.29 18.08 5.82
CA GLY A 179 0.77 17.14 5.51
C GLY A 179 1.22 16.37 6.76
N GLY A 180 1.91 15.25 6.55
CA GLY A 180 2.54 14.52 7.63
C GLY A 180 3.11 13.19 7.20
N ILE A 181 3.86 12.55 8.10
CA ILE A 181 4.21 11.14 8.00
C ILE A 181 3.27 10.38 8.94
N GLY A 182 2.70 9.28 8.48
CA GLY A 182 1.75 8.48 9.26
C GLY A 182 2.33 7.85 10.52
N LEU A 183 1.46 7.24 11.31
CA LEU A 183 1.85 6.51 12.51
C LEU A 183 2.82 5.39 12.12
N HIS A 184 4.03 5.35 12.72
CA HIS A 184 5.00 4.26 12.62
C HIS A 184 6.00 4.07 13.79
N PRO A 185 6.31 2.82 14.22
CA PRO A 185 7.52 2.41 14.85
C PRO A 185 8.54 2.16 13.76
N ASP A 186 9.76 2.45 14.14
CA ASP A 186 10.86 2.29 13.23
C ASP A 186 11.18 0.78 13.01
N GLY A 187 11.61 0.43 11.80
CA GLY A 187 12.17 -0.90 11.51
C GLY A 187 13.53 -1.13 12.18
N ASN A 188 14.20 -0.05 12.59
CA ASN A 188 15.57 -0.08 13.12
C ASN A 188 15.63 -0.57 14.59
N LEU A 189 16.84 -0.73 15.14
CA LEU A 189 17.05 -1.08 16.56
C LEU A 189 16.69 0.11 17.46
N LEU A 190 17.35 1.23 17.24
CA LEU A 190 17.06 2.51 17.88
C LEU A 190 16.99 3.59 16.81
N SER A 191 16.20 4.62 17.07
CA SER A 191 16.22 5.84 16.27
C SER A 191 16.49 7.04 17.16
N ALA A 192 17.40 7.90 16.73
CA ALA A 192 17.72 9.16 17.38
C ALA A 192 17.33 10.31 16.45
N LEU A 193 16.57 11.28 16.94
CA LEU A 193 16.01 12.36 16.14
C LEU A 193 16.35 13.71 16.76
N ILE A 194 16.80 14.64 15.93
CA ILE A 194 16.92 16.06 16.24
C ILE A 194 15.98 16.82 15.31
N THR A 195 15.21 17.77 15.86
CA THR A 195 14.26 18.61 15.10
C THR A 195 14.32 20.06 15.58
N ASN A 196 14.04 21.01 14.69
CA ASN A 196 14.06 22.45 15.00
C ASN A 196 12.72 23.01 15.50
N GLY A 197 11.71 22.16 15.72
CA GLY A 197 10.39 22.60 16.18
C GLY A 197 9.45 21.45 16.56
N PRO A 198 8.30 21.77 17.18
CA PRO A 198 7.28 20.79 17.54
C PRO A 198 6.66 20.15 16.28
N GLY A 199 6.07 18.97 16.40
CA GLY A 199 5.42 18.31 15.25
C GLY A 199 5.53 16.79 15.28
N LEU A 200 6.52 16.24 15.97
CA LEU A 200 6.50 14.83 16.30
C LEU A 200 5.41 14.58 17.34
N ARG A 201 4.52 13.63 17.06
CA ARG A 201 3.55 13.11 18.02
C ARG A 201 3.92 11.69 18.35
N VAL A 202 3.94 11.35 19.62
CA VAL A 202 4.13 9.97 20.10
C VAL A 202 2.83 9.49 20.72
N TYR A 203 2.52 8.23 20.50
CA TYR A 203 1.28 7.61 20.91
C TYR A 203 1.54 6.59 22.01
N ASP A 204 0.83 6.74 23.12
CA ASP A 204 0.74 5.73 24.14
C ASP A 204 -0.08 4.53 23.68
N LEU A 205 0.13 3.42 24.38
CA LEU A 205 -0.60 2.17 24.16
C LEU A 205 -2.11 2.31 24.43
N ASP A 206 -2.51 3.29 25.24
CA ASP A 206 -3.91 3.64 25.50
C ASP A 206 -4.50 4.64 24.47
N GLY A 207 -3.70 5.06 23.49
CA GLY A 207 -4.08 6.00 22.44
C GLY A 207 -3.86 7.47 22.79
N THR A 208 -3.34 7.77 23.99
CA THR A 208 -2.99 9.14 24.39
C THR A 208 -1.87 9.69 23.51
N VAL A 209 -2.01 10.95 23.10
CA VAL A 209 -1.01 11.64 22.28
C VAL A 209 -0.10 12.48 23.16
N ARG A 210 1.21 12.35 22.95
CA ARG A 210 2.25 13.18 23.57
C ARG A 210 3.08 13.91 22.54
N PHE A 211 3.74 14.95 23.01
CA PHE A 211 4.64 15.79 22.23
C PHE A 211 6.01 15.80 22.92
N PRO A 212 7.00 15.08 22.41
CA PRO A 212 8.33 15.11 22.97
C PRO A 212 8.97 16.49 22.88
N GLY A 213 9.86 16.76 23.84
CA GLY A 213 10.69 17.96 23.80
C GLY A 213 11.62 17.95 22.59
N HIS A 214 11.80 19.11 21.97
CA HIS A 214 12.66 19.30 20.79
C HIS A 214 14.02 19.95 21.12
N LYS A 215 14.28 20.25 22.40
CA LYS A 215 15.56 20.76 22.92
C LYS A 215 16.36 19.60 23.52
N GLY A 216 16.75 18.68 22.65
CA GLY A 216 17.38 17.42 23.02
C GLY A 216 17.32 16.41 21.88
N THR A 217 18.01 15.30 22.04
CA THR A 217 17.96 14.18 21.11
C THR A 217 16.83 13.24 21.51
N ILE A 218 15.82 13.10 20.66
CA ILE A 218 14.66 12.24 20.90
C ILE A 218 15.03 10.81 20.53
N MET A 219 15.02 9.93 21.52
CA MET A 219 15.34 8.51 21.38
C MET A 219 14.06 7.69 21.32
N MET A 220 13.96 6.81 20.32
CA MET A 220 12.78 5.98 20.08
C MET A 220 13.16 4.51 19.90
N GLY A 221 12.36 3.63 20.48
CA GLY A 221 12.53 2.19 20.38
C GLY A 221 11.98 1.69 19.07
N GLY A 222 12.80 1.03 18.28
CA GLY A 222 12.33 0.42 17.05
C GLY A 222 11.83 -1.00 17.25
N SER A 223 11.17 -1.54 16.23
CA SER A 223 10.62 -2.87 16.23
C SER A 223 11.68 -3.98 16.28
N THR A 224 12.92 -3.69 15.88
CA THR A 224 14.05 -4.61 16.04
C THR A 224 14.44 -4.76 17.52
N LEU A 225 14.42 -3.68 18.31
CA LEU A 225 14.66 -3.74 19.77
C LEU A 225 13.60 -4.58 20.47
N TYR A 226 12.33 -4.38 20.10
CA TYR A 226 11.20 -5.16 20.62
C TYR A 226 11.40 -6.67 20.41
N ARG A 227 11.77 -7.07 19.18
CA ARG A 227 12.04 -8.48 18.84
C ARG A 227 13.27 -9.04 19.54
N TRP A 228 14.27 -8.20 19.79
CA TRP A 228 15.54 -8.58 20.40
C TRP A 228 15.41 -8.81 21.91
N ALA A 229 14.81 -7.87 22.64
CA ALA A 229 14.81 -7.87 24.11
C ALA A 229 13.56 -8.50 24.73
N ASN A 230 12.44 -8.57 24.01
CA ASN A 230 11.12 -9.01 24.50
C ASN A 230 10.56 -8.24 25.74
N GLU A 231 11.29 -7.27 26.29
CA GLU A 231 10.87 -6.42 27.42
C GLU A 231 10.63 -4.95 27.04
N PHE A 232 11.17 -4.49 25.91
CA PHE A 232 11.00 -3.12 25.41
C PHE A 232 9.94 -3.09 24.33
N ILE A 233 9.09 -2.06 24.35
CA ILE A 233 7.99 -1.90 23.40
C ILE A 233 8.41 -0.84 22.37
N PRO A 234 8.06 -0.98 21.07
CA PRO A 234 8.44 0.01 20.09
C PRO A 234 7.65 1.31 20.28
N THR A 235 8.25 2.43 19.91
CA THR A 235 7.64 3.76 20.02
C THR A 235 6.80 4.06 18.78
N PHE A 236 5.51 4.30 18.97
CA PHE A 236 4.58 4.66 17.91
C PHE A 236 4.58 6.17 17.73
N HIS A 237 4.99 6.67 16.57
CA HIS A 237 5.05 8.12 16.35
C HIS A 237 4.56 8.52 14.96
N ASP A 238 4.18 9.78 14.82
CA ASP A 238 3.86 10.37 13.53
C ASP A 238 4.46 11.78 13.46
N VAL A 239 4.58 12.33 12.25
CA VAL A 239 5.04 13.71 12.07
C VAL A 239 3.90 14.54 11.51
N ASP A 240 3.46 15.54 12.27
CA ASP A 240 2.49 16.55 11.85
C ASP A 240 3.22 17.77 11.27
N ILE A 241 2.88 18.14 10.04
CA ILE A 241 3.35 19.37 9.40
C ILE A 241 2.19 20.27 8.98
N SER A 242 1.03 20.16 9.65
CA SER A 242 -0.07 21.10 9.46
C SER A 242 0.35 22.52 9.89
N GLY A 243 -0.05 23.52 9.09
CA GLY A 243 0.35 24.92 9.26
C GLY A 243 1.35 25.41 8.20
N ASN A 244 1.85 26.64 8.36
CA ASN A 244 2.86 27.24 7.48
C ASN A 244 4.31 27.04 7.97
N GLU A 245 4.52 26.14 8.93
CA GLU A 245 5.82 25.96 9.57
C GLU A 245 6.69 24.97 8.81
N VAL A 246 7.84 25.45 8.34
CA VAL A 246 8.89 24.63 7.74
C VAL A 246 9.64 23.90 8.85
N LYS A 247 9.74 22.58 8.74
CA LYS A 247 10.42 21.74 9.74
C LYS A 247 11.64 21.08 9.15
N VAL A 248 12.73 21.05 9.91
CA VAL A 248 13.97 20.37 9.56
C VAL A 248 14.26 19.34 10.64
N SER A 249 14.50 18.11 10.23
CA SER A 249 14.89 17.02 11.12
C SER A 249 16.11 16.29 10.58
N ILE A 250 16.93 15.76 11.47
CA ILE A 250 17.91 14.73 11.15
C ILE A 250 17.67 13.51 12.03
N VAL A 251 17.57 12.34 11.41
CA VAL A 251 17.30 11.06 12.08
C VAL A 251 18.50 10.14 11.88
N ALA A 252 19.02 9.57 12.96
CA ALA A 252 19.95 8.45 12.93
C ALA A 252 19.17 7.14 13.12
N PHE A 253 19.32 6.26 12.14
CA PHE A 253 18.75 4.92 12.08
C PHE A 253 19.84 3.91 12.45
N PHE A 254 19.77 3.37 13.65
CA PHE A 254 20.78 2.47 14.22
C PHE A 254 20.36 1.01 14.06
N ASN A 255 21.23 0.19 13.48
CA ASN A 255 20.90 -1.16 13.05
C ASN A 255 21.98 -2.19 13.37
N PHE A 256 21.57 -3.45 13.52
CA PHE A 256 22.51 -4.56 13.51
C PHE A 256 23.22 -4.68 12.15
N PRO A 257 24.49 -5.12 12.12
CA PRO A 257 25.39 -5.03 10.97
C PRO A 257 24.89 -5.61 9.66
N ASP A 258 24.12 -6.70 9.68
CA ASP A 258 23.71 -7.40 8.46
C ASP A 258 22.23 -7.22 8.12
N MET A 259 21.42 -6.55 8.97
CA MET A 259 19.94 -6.47 8.84
C MET A 259 19.24 -7.84 8.65
N GLU A 260 20.01 -8.93 8.65
CA GLU A 260 19.71 -10.27 8.24
C GLU A 260 19.95 -11.27 9.38
N THR A 261 20.50 -10.84 10.52
CA THR A 261 20.55 -11.59 11.77
C THR A 261 20.28 -10.68 12.97
N ILE A 262 19.28 -11.03 13.79
CA ILE A 262 19.00 -10.37 15.08
C ILE A 262 19.54 -11.28 16.18
N PRO A 263 20.61 -10.91 16.91
CA PRO A 263 21.21 -11.79 17.90
C PRO A 263 20.38 -11.87 19.18
N ARG A 264 19.65 -12.94 19.48
CA ARG A 264 18.98 -13.06 20.79
C ARG A 264 20.00 -13.12 21.94
N THR A 265 19.63 -12.57 23.10
CA THR A 265 20.45 -12.51 24.31
C THR A 265 21.22 -13.80 24.60
N LEU A 266 22.54 -13.69 24.79
CA LEU A 266 23.40 -14.70 25.43
C LEU A 266 22.99 -14.89 26.90
N ARG A 267 21.82 -15.49 27.14
CA ARG A 267 21.56 -16.17 28.42
C ARG A 267 21.90 -17.63 28.21
N ALA A 268 22.89 -18.08 28.96
CA ALA A 268 23.54 -19.38 28.92
C ALA A 268 22.68 -20.54 28.39
N GLY A 269 23.12 -21.10 27.26
CA GLY A 269 22.75 -22.44 26.77
C GLY A 269 21.61 -22.48 25.75
N GLY A 270 21.95 -22.48 24.45
CA GLY A 270 21.05 -22.91 23.39
C GLY A 270 21.25 -22.18 22.05
N ASP A 271 21.84 -22.89 21.08
CA ASP A 271 21.93 -22.71 19.62
C ASP A 271 22.34 -21.37 18.97
N ASN A 272 23.09 -21.50 17.87
CA ASN A 272 23.93 -20.46 17.25
C ASN A 272 23.19 -19.29 16.57
N PHE A 273 23.88 -18.14 16.62
CA PHE A 273 23.66 -16.79 16.06
C PHE A 273 22.96 -16.64 14.68
N PHE A 274 22.89 -17.68 13.83
CA PHE A 274 22.53 -17.56 12.40
C PHE A 274 21.17 -18.18 11.98
N HIS A 275 20.25 -18.51 12.92
CA HIS A 275 19.05 -19.31 12.58
C HIS A 275 17.68 -18.60 12.58
N ASP A 276 17.56 -17.34 13.01
CA ASP A 276 16.25 -16.81 13.46
C ASP A 276 15.52 -15.81 12.52
N ILE A 277 16.02 -15.50 11.31
CA ILE A 277 15.30 -14.61 10.37
C ILE A 277 14.13 -15.28 9.64
N ARG A 278 14.17 -16.60 9.44
CA ARG A 278 12.99 -17.33 8.96
C ARG A 278 11.82 -17.25 9.94
N ARG A 279 12.10 -17.26 11.25
CA ARG A 279 11.09 -17.15 12.31
C ARG A 279 10.48 -15.76 12.43
N ILE A 280 11.27 -14.71 12.22
CA ILE A 280 10.76 -13.32 12.24
C ILE A 280 9.72 -13.09 11.14
N LYS A 281 9.90 -13.66 9.95
CA LYS A 281 8.88 -13.64 8.87
C LYS A 281 7.66 -14.53 9.16
N GLU A 282 7.72 -15.44 10.12
CA GLU A 282 6.60 -16.29 10.54
C GLU A 282 5.78 -15.65 11.65
N ASP A 283 6.40 -14.92 12.57
CA ASP A 283 5.72 -14.12 13.61
C ASP A 283 4.95 -12.92 13.03
N ASP A 284 5.35 -12.46 11.84
CA ASP A 284 4.68 -11.39 11.07
C ASP A 284 3.49 -11.92 10.24
N LYS A 285 3.18 -13.23 10.31
CA LYS A 285 2.06 -13.83 9.59
C LYS A 285 0.80 -13.87 10.45
N LEU A 286 -0.32 -13.48 9.85
CA LEU A 286 -1.64 -13.79 10.38
C LEU A 286 -1.81 -15.32 10.51
N PRO A 287 -2.78 -15.82 11.30
CA PRO A 287 -3.10 -17.25 11.35
C PRO A 287 -3.38 -17.89 9.98
N SER A 288 -3.70 -17.08 8.96
CA SER A 288 -3.88 -17.46 7.55
C SER A 288 -2.57 -17.62 6.75
N GLY A 289 -1.42 -17.27 7.30
CA GLY A 289 -0.10 -17.39 6.65
C GLY A 289 0.34 -16.20 5.81
N GLU A 290 -0.47 -15.14 5.73
CA GLU A 290 -0.17 -13.88 5.02
C GLU A 290 0.61 -12.91 5.93
N LEU A 291 1.61 -12.22 5.38
CA LEU A 291 2.35 -11.16 6.08
C LEU A 291 1.38 -10.01 6.41
N SER A 292 1.04 -9.82 7.68
CA SER A 292 0.42 -8.57 8.14
C SER A 292 1.48 -7.49 8.27
N ALA A 293 1.08 -6.22 8.19
CA ALA A 293 1.96 -5.16 8.66
C ALA A 293 2.31 -5.49 10.13
N LEU A 294 3.59 -5.66 10.46
CA LEU A 294 4.11 -5.96 11.81
C LEU A 294 3.39 -5.22 12.94
N TRP A 295 2.97 -4.02 12.63
CA TRP A 295 2.06 -3.16 13.33
C TRP A 295 0.77 -3.77 13.85
N ASP A 296 0.04 -4.46 13.00
CA ASP A 296 -1.21 -5.14 13.34
C ASP A 296 -0.93 -6.26 14.34
N VAL A 297 0.22 -6.93 14.23
CA VAL A 297 0.67 -7.95 15.19
C VAL A 297 0.97 -7.32 16.55
N ILE A 298 1.73 -6.22 16.58
CA ILE A 298 2.06 -5.53 17.84
C ILE A 298 0.79 -4.97 18.50
N ILE A 299 -0.10 -4.33 17.73
CA ILE A 299 -1.38 -3.80 18.22
C ILE A 299 -2.23 -4.92 18.81
N LYS A 300 -2.37 -6.03 18.09
CA LYS A 300 -3.18 -7.16 18.52
C LYS A 300 -2.59 -7.85 19.77
N ASN A 301 -1.29 -8.11 19.78
CA ASN A 301 -0.63 -8.83 20.86
C ASN A 301 -0.62 -8.03 22.17
N HIS A 302 -0.55 -6.70 22.08
CA HIS A 302 -0.49 -5.81 23.24
C HIS A 302 -1.81 -5.07 23.51
N GLN A 303 -2.90 -5.43 22.82
CA GLN A 303 -4.24 -4.85 22.98
C GLN A 303 -4.23 -3.31 22.90
N LEU A 304 -3.47 -2.76 21.96
CA LEU A 304 -3.27 -1.32 21.83
C LEU A 304 -4.54 -0.63 21.35
N SER A 305 -4.91 0.48 22.00
CA SER A 305 -6.01 1.33 21.58
C SER A 305 -5.48 2.46 20.70
N LEU A 306 -5.87 2.49 19.42
CA LEU A 306 -5.46 3.58 18.53
C LEU A 306 -6.38 4.81 18.69
N PRO A 307 -5.85 6.02 18.41
CA PRO A 307 -6.65 7.24 18.40
C PRO A 307 -7.89 7.11 17.48
N PRO A 308 -9.01 7.79 17.81
CA PRO A 308 -10.27 7.72 17.06
C PRO A 308 -10.16 7.98 15.54
N VAL A 309 -9.20 8.82 15.14
CA VAL A 309 -8.90 9.17 13.75
C VAL A 309 -8.42 7.95 12.95
N LEU A 310 -7.73 7.00 13.59
CA LEU A 310 -7.31 5.71 13.02
C LEU A 310 -8.34 4.59 13.29
N ALA A 311 -9.10 4.68 14.38
CA ALA A 311 -10.14 3.71 14.77
C ALA A 311 -11.25 3.55 13.71
N LYS A 312 -11.60 4.62 12.98
CA LYS A 312 -12.54 4.56 11.85
C LYS A 312 -12.07 3.64 10.71
N LYS A 313 -10.74 3.49 10.54
CA LYS A 313 -10.13 2.57 9.55
C LYS A 313 -9.89 1.17 10.13
N PHE A 314 -9.50 1.05 11.39
CA PHE A 314 -9.31 -0.26 12.05
C PHE A 314 -10.63 -1.02 12.23
N SER A 315 -11.74 -0.32 12.48
CA SER A 315 -13.08 -0.92 12.54
C SER A 315 -13.54 -1.52 11.21
N ALA A 316 -13.00 -1.09 10.07
CA ALA A 316 -13.35 -1.61 8.75
C ALA A 316 -12.56 -2.90 8.39
N MET A 317 -11.48 -3.23 9.12
CA MET A 317 -10.62 -4.39 8.86
C MET A 317 -10.76 -5.52 9.89
N SER A 318 -11.41 -5.27 11.04
CA SER A 318 -11.51 -6.22 12.16
C SER A 318 -12.89 -6.85 12.35
N GLN A 319 -13.89 -6.41 11.57
CA GLN A 319 -15.08 -7.22 11.31
C GLN A 319 -14.74 -8.19 10.17
N PRO A 320 -15.03 -9.50 10.26
CA PRO A 320 -14.93 -10.37 9.09
C PRO A 320 -15.83 -9.74 8.01
N LYS A 321 -15.22 -9.20 6.94
CA LYS A 321 -16.01 -8.61 5.85
C LYS A 321 -16.94 -9.69 5.34
N LYS A 322 -18.24 -9.45 5.49
CA LYS A 322 -19.25 -10.39 5.01
C LYS A 322 -19.14 -10.55 3.50
N ILE A 323 -18.78 -9.49 2.78
CA ILE A 323 -18.49 -9.49 1.34
C ILE A 323 -16.99 -9.54 1.08
N LYS A 324 -16.58 -10.42 0.17
CA LYS A 324 -15.18 -10.64 -0.24
C LYS A 324 -14.94 -10.31 -1.72
N ALA A 325 -15.97 -10.43 -2.56
CA ALA A 325 -15.84 -10.16 -3.98
C ALA A 325 -17.07 -9.47 -4.58
N VAL A 326 -16.83 -8.78 -5.70
CA VAL A 326 -17.86 -8.18 -6.55
C VAL A 326 -17.79 -8.83 -7.92
N PHE A 327 -18.91 -9.38 -8.36
CA PHE A 327 -19.09 -9.85 -9.73
C PHE A 327 -19.79 -8.74 -10.51
N PHE A 328 -19.27 -8.45 -11.68
CA PHE A 328 -19.87 -7.50 -12.62
C PHE A 328 -20.41 -8.26 -13.81
N ASP A 329 -21.69 -8.04 -14.14
CA ASP A 329 -22.07 -8.09 -15.54
C ASP A 329 -21.28 -7.02 -16.32
N PHE A 330 -21.07 -7.22 -17.62
CA PHE A 330 -20.11 -6.42 -18.38
C PHE A 330 -20.72 -5.55 -19.46
N MET A 331 -21.21 -6.12 -20.55
CA MET A 331 -21.77 -5.35 -21.67
C MET A 331 -23.12 -4.74 -21.29
N GLY A 332 -23.25 -3.42 -21.37
CA GLY A 332 -24.41 -2.68 -20.84
C GLY A 332 -24.13 -2.16 -19.45
N THR A 333 -23.84 -3.05 -18.49
CA THR A 333 -23.56 -2.68 -17.10
C THR A 333 -22.34 -1.77 -16.96
N CYS A 334 -21.19 -2.21 -17.49
CA CYS A 334 -19.91 -1.50 -17.41
C CYS A 334 -19.57 -0.73 -18.69
N LEU A 335 -20.16 -1.13 -19.83
CA LEU A 335 -19.74 -0.67 -21.16
C LEU A 335 -20.90 -0.06 -21.95
N ASP A 336 -20.62 1.05 -22.62
CA ASP A 336 -21.53 1.71 -23.54
C ASP A 336 -21.43 1.07 -24.93
N TRP A 337 -22.13 -0.06 -25.07
CA TRP A 337 -22.23 -0.78 -26.33
C TRP A 337 -22.99 0.03 -27.40
N HIS A 338 -23.96 0.85 -26.99
CA HIS A 338 -24.86 1.56 -27.89
C HIS A 338 -24.11 2.58 -28.72
N SER A 339 -23.32 3.45 -28.09
CA SER A 339 -22.52 4.47 -28.80
C SER A 339 -21.59 3.83 -29.84
N SER A 340 -20.97 2.70 -29.51
CA SER A 340 -20.04 1.99 -30.40
C SER A 340 -20.77 1.43 -31.63
N VAL A 341 -21.91 0.78 -31.42
CA VAL A 341 -22.72 0.20 -32.49
C VAL A 341 -23.32 1.28 -33.39
N VAL A 342 -23.88 2.35 -32.82
CA VAL A 342 -24.47 3.45 -33.58
C VAL A 342 -23.42 4.15 -34.45
N GLN A 343 -22.22 4.39 -33.92
CA GLN A 343 -21.13 5.00 -34.70
C GLN A 343 -20.64 4.11 -35.85
N ALA A 344 -20.78 2.79 -35.74
CA ALA A 344 -20.36 1.85 -36.77
C ALA A 344 -21.45 1.53 -37.81
N LEU A 345 -22.71 1.88 -37.54
CA LEU A 345 -23.79 1.70 -38.51
C LEU A 345 -23.58 2.58 -39.75
N PRO A 346 -24.09 2.16 -40.93
CA PRO A 346 -23.92 2.92 -42.16
C PRO A 346 -24.37 4.38 -42.01
N PRO A 347 -23.54 5.37 -42.41
CA PRO A 347 -23.83 6.79 -42.21
C PRO A 347 -25.04 7.29 -43.03
N ALA A 348 -25.53 6.47 -43.97
CA ALA A 348 -26.77 6.73 -44.69
C ALA A 348 -28.03 6.57 -43.80
N ILE A 349 -27.91 5.87 -42.66
CA ILE A 349 -28.99 5.69 -41.70
C ILE A 349 -28.93 6.86 -40.70
N PRO A 350 -29.99 7.68 -40.58
CA PRO A 350 -30.04 8.76 -39.60
C PRO A 350 -29.80 8.26 -38.18
N GLU A 351 -29.10 9.04 -37.36
CA GLU A 351 -28.70 8.63 -36.00
C GLU A 351 -29.86 8.13 -35.13
N ALA A 352 -31.03 8.78 -35.20
CA ALA A 352 -32.22 8.37 -34.47
C ALA A 352 -32.76 6.99 -34.91
N GLU A 353 -32.63 6.65 -36.20
CA GLU A 353 -32.99 5.34 -36.75
C GLU A 353 -31.92 4.30 -36.44
N ALA A 354 -30.64 4.67 -36.53
CA ALA A 354 -29.51 3.83 -36.15
C ALA A 354 -29.61 3.40 -34.68
N SER A 355 -29.99 4.32 -33.79
CA SER A 355 -30.24 4.04 -32.38
C SER A 355 -31.36 3.01 -32.17
N LYS A 356 -32.50 3.17 -32.86
CA LYS A 356 -33.61 2.20 -32.81
C LYS A 356 -33.20 0.83 -33.34
N LEU A 357 -32.47 0.80 -34.46
CA LEU A 357 -31.96 -0.44 -35.06
C LEU A 357 -31.00 -1.17 -34.11
N ALA A 358 -30.09 -0.44 -33.45
CA ALA A 358 -29.14 -0.99 -32.49
C ALA A 358 -29.85 -1.58 -31.26
N LEU A 359 -30.85 -0.87 -30.71
CA LEU A 359 -31.66 -1.35 -29.59
C LEU A 359 -32.48 -2.60 -29.95
N GLU A 360 -33.10 -2.63 -31.12
CA GLU A 360 -33.84 -3.82 -31.58
C GLU A 360 -32.89 -5.01 -31.83
N TRP A 361 -31.70 -4.77 -32.39
CA TRP A 361 -30.68 -5.80 -32.54
C TRP A 361 -30.28 -6.39 -31.19
N ARG A 362 -29.99 -5.52 -30.20
CA ARG A 362 -29.67 -5.94 -28.83
C ARG A 362 -30.80 -6.73 -28.18
N ARG A 363 -32.05 -6.28 -28.36
CA ARG A 363 -33.24 -6.97 -27.84
C ARG A 363 -33.38 -8.37 -28.43
N ARG A 364 -33.26 -8.51 -29.75
CA ARG A 364 -33.35 -9.81 -30.44
C ARG A 364 -32.20 -10.75 -30.09
N TYR A 365 -31.03 -10.22 -29.74
CA TYR A 365 -29.93 -11.00 -29.18
C TYR A 365 -30.30 -11.66 -27.84
N PHE A 366 -30.93 -10.91 -26.91
CA PHE A 366 -31.40 -11.49 -25.65
C PHE A 366 -32.47 -12.57 -25.88
N ILE A 367 -33.44 -12.32 -26.77
CA ILE A 367 -34.48 -13.31 -27.12
C ILE A 367 -33.84 -14.60 -27.65
N ALA A 368 -32.89 -14.50 -28.60
CA ALA A 368 -32.22 -15.66 -29.18
C ALA A 368 -31.48 -16.50 -28.11
N ASN A 369 -30.81 -15.86 -27.16
CA ASN A 369 -30.13 -16.57 -26.07
C ASN A 369 -31.12 -17.21 -25.09
N SER A 370 -32.22 -16.54 -24.76
CA SER A 370 -33.28 -17.11 -23.92
C SER A 370 -33.90 -18.35 -24.56
N GLU A 371 -34.14 -18.33 -25.88
CA GLU A 371 -34.65 -19.48 -26.62
C GLU A 371 -33.68 -20.67 -26.60
N ARG A 372 -32.37 -20.40 -26.79
CA ARG A 372 -31.34 -21.44 -26.69
C ARG A 372 -31.27 -22.06 -25.30
N LEU A 373 -31.32 -21.23 -24.27
CA LEU A 373 -31.32 -21.69 -22.89
C LEU A 373 -32.55 -22.55 -22.58
N ALA A 374 -33.74 -22.14 -23.05
CA ALA A 374 -34.97 -22.92 -22.90
C ALA A 374 -34.88 -24.31 -23.60
N GLN A 375 -34.13 -24.39 -24.70
CA GLN A 375 -33.83 -25.63 -25.42
C GLN A 375 -32.66 -26.43 -24.82
N LYS A 376 -32.01 -25.92 -23.76
CA LYS A 376 -30.83 -26.53 -23.12
C LYS A 376 -29.66 -26.73 -24.08
N LEU A 377 -29.48 -25.80 -25.01
CA LEU A 377 -28.34 -25.79 -25.90
C LEU A 377 -27.14 -25.14 -25.22
N GLU A 378 -25.94 -25.64 -25.54
CA GLU A 378 -24.68 -25.04 -25.10
C GLU A 378 -24.54 -23.59 -25.61
N PRO A 379 -23.74 -22.75 -24.92
CA PRO A 379 -23.45 -21.41 -25.40
C PRO A 379 -22.89 -21.37 -26.82
N GLU A 380 -23.55 -20.60 -27.69
CA GLU A 380 -23.09 -20.30 -29.05
C GLU A 380 -22.03 -19.20 -29.01
N ASP A 381 -21.20 -19.15 -30.05
CA ASP A 381 -20.37 -17.98 -30.27
C ASP A 381 -21.27 -16.74 -30.43
N ILE A 382 -20.93 -15.69 -29.71
CA ILE A 382 -21.71 -14.46 -29.73
C ILE A 382 -21.72 -13.85 -31.14
N ASP A 383 -20.64 -13.98 -31.90
CA ASP A 383 -20.53 -13.42 -33.23
C ASP A 383 -21.50 -14.11 -34.20
N GLU A 384 -21.64 -15.43 -34.10
CA GLU A 384 -22.61 -16.20 -34.88
C GLU A 384 -24.05 -15.79 -34.53
N THR A 385 -24.32 -15.63 -33.23
CA THR A 385 -25.64 -15.16 -32.75
C THR A 385 -25.93 -13.76 -33.29
N LEU A 386 -24.98 -12.83 -33.17
CA LEU A 386 -25.13 -11.45 -33.60
C LEU A 386 -25.35 -11.34 -35.11
N ILE A 387 -24.62 -12.10 -35.94
CA ILE A 387 -24.81 -12.15 -37.40
C ILE A 387 -26.21 -12.62 -37.73
N ARG A 388 -26.62 -13.76 -37.16
CA ARG A 388 -27.94 -14.36 -37.42
C ARG A 388 -29.06 -13.43 -36.99
N VAL A 389 -28.92 -12.77 -35.85
CA VAL A 389 -29.91 -11.82 -35.36
C VAL A 389 -29.95 -10.56 -36.23
N LEU A 390 -28.80 -10.03 -36.66
CA LEU A 390 -28.74 -8.88 -37.56
C LEU A 390 -29.48 -9.17 -38.88
N ASP A 391 -29.27 -10.36 -39.45
CA ASP A 391 -29.98 -10.78 -40.66
C ASP A 391 -31.50 -10.80 -40.46
N ASN A 392 -31.99 -11.28 -39.31
CA ASN A 392 -33.42 -11.29 -38.99
C ASN A 392 -33.97 -9.85 -38.83
N VAL A 393 -33.24 -8.97 -38.14
CA VAL A 393 -33.64 -7.57 -37.98
C VAL A 393 -33.72 -6.85 -39.33
N LEU A 394 -32.76 -7.11 -40.23
CA LEU A 394 -32.74 -6.54 -41.59
C LEU A 394 -33.80 -7.16 -42.53
N GLN A 395 -34.26 -8.38 -42.25
CA GLN A 395 -35.42 -8.97 -42.95
C GLN A 395 -36.72 -8.28 -42.54
N ASP A 396 -36.88 -7.98 -41.25
CA ASP A 396 -38.04 -7.26 -40.71
C ASP A 396 -38.02 -5.76 -41.07
N SER A 397 -36.87 -5.23 -41.48
CA SER A 397 -36.65 -3.80 -41.82
C SER A 397 -36.02 -3.63 -43.22
N PRO A 398 -36.76 -3.96 -44.30
CA PRO A 398 -36.22 -4.01 -45.67
C PRO A 398 -35.67 -2.68 -46.18
N GLU A 399 -36.14 -1.55 -45.65
CA GLU A 399 -35.65 -0.20 -45.95
C GLU A 399 -34.16 -0.02 -45.63
N TYR A 400 -33.65 -0.70 -44.61
CA TYR A 400 -32.24 -0.61 -44.22
C TYR A 400 -31.36 -1.60 -44.97
N LYS A 401 -31.92 -2.71 -45.45
CA LYS A 401 -31.19 -3.85 -46.02
C LYS A 401 -30.20 -3.48 -47.13
N GLN A 402 -30.54 -2.48 -47.95
CA GLN A 402 -29.68 -1.99 -49.04
C GLN A 402 -28.36 -1.37 -48.56
N HIS A 403 -28.28 -0.95 -47.28
CA HIS A 403 -27.10 -0.34 -46.70
C HIS A 403 -26.11 -1.35 -46.09
N PHE A 404 -26.43 -2.65 -46.13
CA PHE A 404 -25.60 -3.70 -45.51
C PHE A 404 -25.15 -4.71 -46.55
N ASP A 405 -23.84 -4.69 -46.85
CA ASP A 405 -23.17 -5.78 -47.53
C ASP A 405 -22.44 -6.70 -46.52
N THR A 406 -21.79 -7.74 -47.03
CA THR A 406 -21.03 -8.68 -46.20
C THR A 406 -19.92 -8.01 -45.41
N LEU A 407 -19.25 -7.00 -45.98
CA LEU A 407 -18.13 -6.32 -45.34
C LEU A 407 -18.62 -5.44 -44.17
N ILE A 408 -19.69 -4.68 -44.37
CA ILE A 408 -20.33 -3.87 -43.34
C ILE A 408 -20.80 -4.74 -42.18
N LYS A 409 -21.44 -5.88 -42.47
CA LYS A 409 -21.85 -6.82 -41.42
C LYS A 409 -20.65 -7.32 -40.61
N GLN A 410 -19.57 -7.74 -41.27
CA GLN A 410 -18.35 -8.19 -40.58
C GLN A 410 -17.72 -7.09 -39.71
N GLN A 411 -17.69 -5.85 -40.21
CA GLN A 411 -17.21 -4.69 -39.44
C GLN A 411 -18.07 -4.45 -38.20
N LEU A 412 -19.39 -4.50 -38.33
CA LEU A 412 -20.32 -4.33 -37.21
C LEU A 412 -20.12 -5.40 -36.13
N ILE A 413 -19.93 -6.66 -36.53
CA ILE A 413 -19.60 -7.75 -35.58
C ILE A 413 -18.30 -7.46 -34.85
N THR A 414 -17.27 -7.01 -35.57
CA THR A 414 -15.99 -6.61 -34.96
C THR A 414 -16.16 -5.46 -33.97
N THR A 415 -17.06 -4.50 -34.24
CA THR A 415 -17.36 -3.38 -33.33
C THR A 415 -17.89 -3.85 -31.98
N TRP A 416 -18.61 -4.97 -31.89
CA TRP A 416 -19.07 -5.51 -30.60
C TRP A 416 -17.92 -5.87 -29.65
N HIS A 417 -16.69 -6.00 -30.15
CA HIS A 417 -15.48 -6.24 -29.34
C HIS A 417 -14.81 -4.95 -28.83
N SER A 418 -15.30 -3.76 -29.20
CA SER A 418 -14.67 -2.47 -28.90
C SER A 418 -15.71 -1.49 -28.34
N GLN A 419 -15.79 -1.39 -27.01
CA GLN A 419 -16.78 -0.55 -26.33
C GLN A 419 -16.15 0.26 -25.19
N PRO A 420 -16.36 1.59 -25.14
CA PRO A 420 -15.87 2.39 -24.03
C PRO A 420 -16.62 2.02 -22.74
N ALA A 421 -15.93 2.15 -21.61
CA ALA A 421 -16.60 2.09 -20.30
C ALA A 421 -17.45 3.35 -20.09
N TRP A 422 -18.54 3.22 -19.34
CA TRP A 422 -19.23 4.40 -18.82
C TRP A 422 -18.27 5.24 -17.94
N PRO A 423 -18.38 6.59 -17.92
CA PRO A 423 -17.40 7.47 -17.30
C PRO A 423 -17.04 7.13 -15.84
N GLU A 424 -18.02 6.68 -15.08
CA GLU A 424 -17.94 6.39 -13.66
C GLU A 424 -17.37 4.99 -13.33
N VAL A 425 -17.41 4.05 -14.28
CA VAL A 425 -17.07 2.63 -14.06
C VAL A 425 -15.62 2.44 -13.64
N ARG A 426 -14.68 3.13 -14.30
CA ARG A 426 -13.25 2.99 -13.99
C ARG A 426 -12.96 3.36 -12.53
N LYS A 427 -13.54 4.48 -12.06
CA LYS A 427 -13.36 4.95 -10.69
C LYS A 427 -14.04 4.01 -9.69
N ALA A 428 -15.25 3.52 -10.00
CA ALA A 428 -15.95 2.57 -9.14
C ALA A 428 -15.19 1.26 -8.96
N VAL A 429 -14.72 0.65 -10.06
CA VAL A 429 -13.90 -0.57 -10.02
C VAL A 429 -12.60 -0.35 -9.25
N GLN A 430 -11.93 0.80 -9.46
CA GLN A 430 -10.72 1.14 -8.73
C GLN A 430 -11.00 1.26 -7.22
N SER A 431 -12.02 2.00 -6.79
CA SER A 431 -12.34 2.16 -5.38
C SER A 431 -12.76 0.85 -4.70
N ILE A 432 -13.48 -0.03 -5.39
CA ILE A 432 -13.81 -1.37 -4.86
C ILE A 432 -12.53 -2.17 -4.59
N ARG A 433 -11.56 -2.12 -5.51
CA ARG A 433 -10.29 -2.84 -5.36
C ARG A 433 -9.38 -2.21 -4.30
N GLU A 434 -9.15 -0.91 -4.39
CA GLU A 434 -8.11 -0.22 -3.63
C GLU A 434 -8.60 0.27 -2.27
N ASP A 435 -9.83 0.81 -2.20
CA ASP A 435 -10.37 1.37 -0.96
C ASP A 435 -11.12 0.31 -0.15
N LEU A 436 -11.91 -0.56 -0.81
CA LEU A 436 -12.60 -1.66 -0.12
C LEU A 436 -11.80 -2.95 -0.04
N GLY A 437 -10.69 -3.09 -0.77
CA GLY A 437 -9.85 -4.30 -0.74
C GLY A 437 -10.59 -5.57 -1.19
N LEU A 438 -11.59 -5.44 -2.09
CA LEU A 438 -12.37 -6.57 -2.59
C LEU A 438 -11.83 -7.05 -3.94
N GLU A 439 -11.98 -8.35 -4.19
CA GLU A 439 -11.71 -8.90 -5.52
C GLU A 439 -12.84 -8.53 -6.48
N VAL A 440 -12.50 -8.23 -7.73
CA VAL A 440 -13.47 -7.86 -8.77
C VAL A 440 -13.37 -8.79 -9.97
N PHE A 441 -14.51 -9.34 -10.38
CA PHE A 441 -14.59 -10.33 -11.45
C PHE A 441 -15.62 -9.91 -12.48
N VAL A 442 -15.37 -10.22 -13.75
CA VAL A 442 -16.42 -10.19 -14.77
C VAL A 442 -17.15 -11.53 -14.75
N HIS A 443 -18.48 -11.50 -14.78
CA HIS A 443 -19.33 -12.66 -14.98
C HIS A 443 -20.36 -12.33 -16.07
N ALA A 444 -20.09 -12.73 -17.32
CA ALA A 444 -20.80 -12.24 -18.50
C ALA A 444 -21.10 -13.36 -19.51
N ASN A 445 -22.24 -13.24 -20.20
CA ASN A 445 -22.56 -14.10 -21.34
C ASN A 445 -21.72 -13.69 -22.57
N GLY A 446 -21.28 -14.69 -23.35
CA GLY A 446 -20.45 -14.51 -24.55
C GLY A 446 -19.18 -15.36 -24.52
N THR A 447 -18.32 -15.16 -25.52
CA THR A 447 -17.03 -15.87 -25.62
C THR A 447 -15.99 -15.28 -24.69
N THR A 448 -14.97 -16.06 -24.32
CA THR A 448 -13.83 -15.55 -23.54
C THR A 448 -13.05 -14.50 -24.32
N ARG A 449 -12.96 -14.66 -25.65
CA ARG A 449 -12.29 -13.70 -26.55
C ARG A 449 -12.96 -12.32 -26.47
N LEU A 450 -14.28 -12.27 -26.55
CA LEU A 450 -15.05 -11.03 -26.41
C LEU A 450 -14.72 -10.31 -25.10
N GLN A 451 -14.77 -11.00 -23.95
CA GLN A 451 -14.55 -10.36 -22.65
C GLN A 451 -13.14 -9.75 -22.55
N LEU A 452 -12.14 -10.43 -23.11
CA LEU A 452 -10.76 -9.94 -23.14
C LEU A 452 -10.62 -8.69 -24.02
N ASP A 453 -11.26 -8.65 -25.19
CA ASP A 453 -11.20 -7.51 -26.10
C ASP A 453 -11.86 -6.27 -25.50
N LEU A 454 -13.05 -6.45 -24.93
CA LEU A 454 -13.79 -5.41 -24.22
C LEU A 454 -13.00 -4.85 -23.03
N THR A 455 -12.41 -5.73 -22.22
CA THR A 455 -11.58 -5.33 -21.06
C THR A 455 -10.39 -4.49 -21.49
N ARG A 456 -9.70 -4.92 -22.55
CA ARG A 456 -8.53 -4.21 -23.11
C ARG A 456 -8.93 -2.86 -23.69
N PHE A 457 -10.01 -2.80 -24.46
CA PHE A 457 -10.46 -1.56 -25.10
C PHE A 457 -10.90 -0.52 -24.06
N ALA A 458 -11.66 -0.96 -23.05
CA ALA A 458 -12.15 -0.09 -21.98
C ALA A 458 -11.04 0.36 -21.00
N GLY A 459 -9.89 -0.32 -20.99
CA GLY A 459 -8.82 -0.08 -20.03
C GLY A 459 -9.26 -0.38 -18.59
N LEU A 460 -10.02 -1.45 -18.42
CA LEU A 460 -10.47 -1.93 -17.11
C LEU A 460 -9.62 -3.13 -16.68
N ASN A 461 -9.47 -3.33 -15.37
CA ASN A 461 -8.67 -4.42 -14.82
C ASN A 461 -9.50 -5.21 -13.81
N PHE A 462 -9.61 -6.51 -14.04
CA PHE A 462 -10.35 -7.46 -13.20
C PHE A 462 -9.45 -8.64 -12.80
N ASN A 463 -9.75 -9.28 -11.67
CA ASN A 463 -9.01 -10.46 -11.20
C ASN A 463 -9.19 -11.68 -12.11
N MET A 464 -10.39 -11.88 -12.67
CA MET A 464 -10.70 -12.93 -13.65
C MET A 464 -11.94 -12.57 -14.48
N LEU A 465 -12.07 -13.18 -15.66
CA LEU A 465 -13.20 -13.04 -16.57
C LEU A 465 -13.93 -14.38 -16.73
N PHE A 466 -15.11 -14.51 -16.15
CA PHE A 466 -15.98 -15.69 -16.28
C PHE A 466 -16.97 -15.48 -17.43
N SER A 467 -16.63 -16.01 -18.60
CA SER A 467 -17.51 -16.00 -19.77
C SER A 467 -18.45 -17.22 -19.76
N SER A 468 -19.64 -17.12 -20.37
CA SER A 468 -20.53 -18.28 -20.53
C SER A 468 -19.88 -19.42 -21.31
N GLN A 469 -19.01 -19.11 -22.29
CA GLN A 469 -18.23 -20.11 -23.02
C GLN A 469 -17.25 -20.86 -22.10
N LEU A 470 -16.56 -20.15 -21.20
CA LEU A 470 -15.64 -20.77 -20.23
C LEU A 470 -16.40 -21.63 -19.21
N LEU A 471 -17.57 -21.15 -18.77
CA LEU A 471 -18.38 -21.86 -17.79
C LEU A 471 -19.23 -22.98 -18.41
N GLY A 472 -19.43 -22.98 -19.73
CA GLY A 472 -20.28 -23.94 -20.45
C GLY A 472 -21.75 -23.84 -20.08
N THR A 473 -22.25 -22.64 -19.77
CA THR A 473 -23.68 -22.36 -19.53
C THR A 473 -23.93 -20.85 -19.54
N TYR A 474 -25.17 -20.44 -19.83
CA TYR A 474 -25.59 -19.03 -19.82
C TYR A 474 -26.19 -18.61 -18.47
N LYS A 475 -25.97 -17.37 -18.06
CA LYS A 475 -26.86 -16.69 -17.11
C LYS A 475 -28.26 -16.61 -17.74
N PRO A 476 -29.37 -16.83 -17.01
CA PRO A 476 -29.46 -16.98 -15.54
C PRO A 476 -29.53 -18.43 -15.03
N ASP A 477 -28.96 -19.41 -15.73
CA ASP A 477 -28.86 -20.78 -15.19
C ASP A 477 -28.10 -20.75 -13.84
N PRO A 478 -28.66 -21.33 -12.75
CA PRO A 478 -27.99 -21.41 -11.45
C PRO A 478 -26.55 -21.95 -11.52
N GLU A 479 -26.27 -22.87 -12.46
CA GLU A 479 -24.94 -23.46 -12.63
C GLU A 479 -23.89 -22.44 -13.08
N ALA A 480 -24.27 -21.36 -13.79
CA ALA A 480 -23.36 -20.28 -14.18
C ALA A 480 -22.75 -19.62 -12.93
N TYR A 481 -23.61 -19.22 -12.00
CA TYR A 481 -23.20 -18.59 -10.74
C TYR A 481 -22.45 -19.57 -9.83
N ASN A 482 -22.96 -20.80 -9.69
CA ASN A 482 -22.33 -21.82 -8.82
C ASN A 482 -20.94 -22.24 -9.31
N LYS A 483 -20.69 -22.28 -10.63
CA LYS A 483 -19.35 -22.52 -11.18
C LYS A 483 -18.41 -21.36 -10.86
N ALA A 484 -18.84 -20.11 -11.09
CA ALA A 484 -18.03 -18.93 -10.77
C ALA A 484 -17.66 -18.89 -9.28
N LEU A 485 -18.62 -19.07 -8.37
CA LEU A 485 -18.41 -19.14 -6.93
C LEU A 485 -17.41 -20.25 -6.53
N ARG A 486 -17.53 -21.45 -7.11
CA ARG A 486 -16.61 -22.56 -6.85
C ARG A 486 -15.17 -22.26 -7.29
N LEU A 487 -14.99 -21.60 -8.43
CA LEU A 487 -13.66 -21.26 -8.95
C LEU A 487 -12.92 -20.27 -8.03
N VAL A 488 -13.64 -19.31 -7.45
CA VAL A 488 -13.08 -18.33 -6.50
C VAL A 488 -13.14 -18.79 -5.04
N LYS A 489 -13.75 -19.95 -4.77
CA LYS A 489 -13.93 -20.54 -3.42
C LYS A 489 -14.68 -19.62 -2.44
N LEU A 490 -15.69 -18.91 -2.92
CA LEU A 490 -16.53 -18.04 -2.10
C LEU A 490 -17.94 -18.62 -1.97
N LYS A 491 -18.60 -18.30 -0.85
CA LYS A 491 -20.02 -18.58 -0.65
C LYS A 491 -20.88 -17.49 -1.29
N PRO A 492 -22.15 -17.78 -1.65
CA PRO A 492 -23.04 -16.79 -2.24
C PRO A 492 -23.18 -15.50 -1.41
N GLU A 493 -23.31 -15.63 -0.09
CA GLU A 493 -23.46 -14.49 0.81
C GLU A 493 -22.20 -13.60 0.93
N GLU A 494 -21.07 -14.07 0.40
CA GLU A 494 -19.79 -13.37 0.35
C GLU A 494 -19.57 -12.59 -0.96
N VAL A 495 -20.54 -12.62 -1.87
CA VAL A 495 -20.43 -12.00 -3.20
C VAL A 495 -21.60 -11.04 -3.42
N VAL A 496 -21.31 -9.92 -4.09
CA VAL A 496 -22.31 -9.02 -4.66
C VAL A 496 -22.23 -9.10 -6.19
N LEU A 497 -23.34 -9.36 -6.87
CA LEU A 497 -23.49 -9.18 -8.31
C LEU A 497 -24.02 -7.78 -8.61
N VAL A 498 -23.32 -7.07 -9.49
CA VAL A 498 -23.69 -5.75 -10.01
C VAL A 498 -24.05 -5.89 -11.48
N ALA A 499 -25.30 -5.56 -11.85
CA ALA A 499 -25.77 -5.69 -13.23
C ALA A 499 -26.83 -4.64 -13.59
N ALA A 500 -26.93 -4.34 -14.88
CA ALA A 500 -28.00 -3.54 -15.47
C ALA A 500 -29.15 -4.40 -16.04
N HIS A 501 -29.15 -5.70 -15.72
CA HIS A 501 -30.13 -6.66 -16.23
C HIS A 501 -30.84 -7.38 -15.09
N ALA A 502 -32.15 -7.18 -14.98
CA ALA A 502 -32.97 -7.72 -13.90
C ALA A 502 -33.02 -9.25 -13.94
N TYR A 503 -33.05 -9.86 -15.14
CA TYR A 503 -33.00 -11.32 -15.28
C TYR A 503 -31.75 -11.93 -14.64
N ASP A 504 -30.62 -11.24 -14.73
CA ASP A 504 -29.33 -11.71 -14.21
C ASP A 504 -29.30 -11.63 -12.68
N LEU A 505 -29.78 -10.50 -12.13
CA LEU A 505 -29.88 -10.34 -10.68
C LEU A 505 -30.90 -11.31 -10.05
N ARG A 506 -32.03 -11.57 -10.72
CA ARG A 506 -32.99 -12.62 -10.29
C ARG A 506 -32.32 -14.00 -10.26
N GLY A 507 -31.52 -14.32 -11.29
CA GLY A 507 -30.72 -15.55 -11.34
C GLY A 507 -29.73 -15.66 -10.17
N ALA A 508 -29.03 -14.57 -9.85
CA ALA A 508 -28.10 -14.51 -8.73
C ALA A 508 -28.78 -14.62 -7.36
N GLN A 509 -29.94 -13.98 -7.16
CA GLN A 509 -30.72 -14.12 -5.93
C GLN A 509 -31.15 -15.56 -5.67
N ASN A 510 -31.51 -16.31 -6.73
CA ASN A 510 -31.91 -17.71 -6.61
C ASN A 510 -30.80 -18.63 -6.06
N VAL A 511 -29.53 -18.23 -6.20
CA VAL A 511 -28.39 -18.95 -5.61
C VAL A 511 -27.85 -18.30 -4.33
N GLY A 512 -28.49 -17.22 -3.85
CA GLY A 512 -28.14 -16.53 -2.60
C GLY A 512 -27.08 -15.43 -2.71
N ILE A 513 -26.71 -15.01 -3.93
CA ILE A 513 -25.78 -13.90 -4.15
C ILE A 513 -26.52 -12.57 -3.89
N LYS A 514 -25.84 -11.61 -3.23
CA LYS A 514 -26.39 -10.27 -3.03
C LYS A 514 -26.40 -9.49 -4.35
N THR A 515 -27.37 -8.59 -4.54
CA THR A 515 -27.57 -7.94 -5.84
C THR A 515 -27.68 -6.43 -5.75
N ILE A 516 -27.05 -5.74 -6.71
CA ILE A 516 -27.16 -4.30 -6.93
C ILE A 516 -27.52 -4.08 -8.40
N TYR A 517 -28.64 -3.40 -8.63
CA TYR A 517 -29.05 -2.98 -9.96
C TYR A 517 -28.44 -1.62 -10.30
N ILE A 518 -27.83 -1.52 -11.49
CA ILE A 518 -27.34 -0.26 -12.05
C ILE A 518 -28.22 0.08 -13.25
N HIS A 519 -28.96 1.18 -13.16
CA HIS A 519 -29.81 1.61 -14.26
C HIS A 519 -28.97 2.06 -15.47
N ARG A 520 -29.32 1.52 -16.64
CA ARG A 520 -28.76 1.88 -17.94
C ARG A 520 -29.90 2.01 -18.93
N TRP A 521 -30.08 3.19 -19.51
CA TRP A 521 -31.17 3.43 -20.47
C TRP A 521 -31.08 2.54 -21.73
N THR A 522 -29.92 1.94 -22.00
CA THR A 522 -29.67 1.04 -23.13
C THR A 522 -30.14 -0.38 -22.90
N ASP A 523 -30.38 -0.79 -21.66
CA ASP A 523 -30.66 -2.18 -21.28
C ASP A 523 -31.95 -2.25 -20.43
N ASP A 524 -32.60 -3.42 -20.39
CA ASP A 524 -33.89 -3.61 -19.69
C ASP A 524 -35.01 -2.63 -20.11
N VAL A 525 -35.01 -2.19 -21.37
CA VAL A 525 -35.97 -1.19 -21.90
C VAL A 525 -37.45 -1.61 -21.81
N ASP A 526 -37.72 -2.91 -21.66
CA ASP A 526 -39.06 -3.48 -21.53
C ASP A 526 -39.44 -3.79 -20.06
N GLU A 527 -38.52 -3.63 -19.10
CA GLU A 527 -38.77 -3.91 -17.67
C GLU A 527 -39.51 -2.75 -16.98
N ASP A 528 -40.30 -3.10 -15.97
CA ASP A 528 -41.03 -2.14 -15.14
C ASP A 528 -40.08 -1.57 -14.07
N MET A 529 -39.48 -0.41 -14.35
CA MET A 529 -38.47 0.19 -13.47
C MET A 529 -38.96 0.49 -12.05
N GLU A 530 -40.26 0.72 -11.84
CA GLU A 530 -40.83 0.91 -10.50
C GLU A 530 -40.81 -0.38 -9.69
N LYS A 531 -40.94 -1.54 -10.34
CA LYS A 531 -40.73 -2.84 -9.67
C LYS A 531 -39.26 -3.11 -9.42
N VAL A 532 -38.42 -2.88 -10.43
CA VAL A 532 -36.97 -3.13 -10.36
C VAL A 532 -36.31 -2.38 -9.20
N LYS A 533 -36.71 -1.13 -8.94
CA LYS A 533 -36.20 -0.32 -7.80
C LYS A 533 -36.37 -0.98 -6.43
N GLY A 534 -37.40 -1.80 -6.25
CA GLY A 534 -37.70 -2.48 -4.98
C GLY A 534 -37.32 -3.96 -4.92
N GLU A 535 -36.80 -4.53 -6.02
CA GLU A 535 -36.61 -5.99 -6.16
C GLU A 535 -35.24 -6.48 -5.65
N PHE A 536 -34.22 -5.64 -5.77
CA PHE A 536 -32.83 -6.01 -5.51
C PHE A 536 -32.29 -5.38 -4.22
N GLY A 537 -31.12 -5.86 -3.77
CA GLY A 537 -30.51 -5.36 -2.53
C GLY A 537 -30.22 -3.86 -2.55
N ALA A 538 -29.97 -3.29 -3.73
CA ALA A 538 -29.96 -1.86 -3.99
C ALA A 538 -30.25 -1.56 -5.46
N PHE A 539 -30.66 -0.32 -5.73
CA PHE A 539 -30.83 0.25 -7.06
C PHE A 539 -30.04 1.56 -7.12
N LEU A 540 -29.21 1.74 -8.15
CA LEU A 540 -28.43 2.94 -8.37
C LEU A 540 -28.61 3.44 -9.81
N GLU A 541 -28.64 4.75 -9.99
CA GLU A 541 -28.68 5.39 -11.32
C GLU A 541 -27.32 5.35 -12.06
N GLY A 542 -26.25 5.03 -11.33
CA GLY A 542 -24.87 4.99 -11.79
C GLY A 542 -23.98 4.33 -10.75
N MET A 543 -22.67 4.25 -11.01
CA MET A 543 -21.73 3.57 -10.10
C MET A 543 -20.98 4.50 -9.13
N GLU A 544 -21.32 5.78 -9.06
CA GLU A 544 -20.68 6.77 -8.17
C GLU A 544 -20.80 6.35 -6.70
N GLU A 545 -21.98 5.89 -6.31
CA GLU A 545 -22.31 5.46 -4.95
C GLU A 545 -22.15 3.95 -4.73
N LEU A 546 -21.62 3.22 -5.73
CA LEU A 546 -21.49 1.77 -5.68
C LEU A 546 -20.57 1.31 -4.52
N PRO A 547 -19.36 1.87 -4.32
CA PRO A 547 -18.50 1.45 -3.21
C PRO A 547 -19.17 1.66 -1.83
N ALA A 548 -19.79 2.83 -1.62
CA ALA A 548 -20.50 3.13 -0.37
C ALA A 548 -21.71 2.21 -0.15
N THR A 549 -22.39 1.81 -1.23
CA THR A 549 -23.50 0.85 -1.17
C THR A 549 -23.03 -0.54 -0.78
N ILE A 550 -21.93 -1.02 -1.35
CA ILE A 550 -21.34 -2.32 -1.00
C ILE A 550 -20.88 -2.32 0.47
N GLU A 551 -20.28 -1.23 0.94
CA GLU A 551 -19.87 -1.08 2.34
C GLU A 551 -21.07 -1.19 3.30
N ARG A 552 -22.20 -0.55 2.98
CA ARG A 552 -23.45 -0.68 3.75
C ARG A 552 -24.02 -2.11 3.73
N MET A 553 -23.72 -2.91 2.71
CA MET A 553 -24.14 -4.32 2.65
C MET A 553 -23.27 -5.26 3.49
N GLN A 554 -22.17 -4.77 4.09
CA GLN A 554 -21.30 -5.57 4.97
C GLN A 554 -21.84 -5.72 6.39
N SER A 555 -22.65 -4.75 6.88
CA SER A 555 -23.43 -4.85 8.12
C SER A 555 -24.60 -5.82 7.97
#